data_AF-J3IGC7-F1
#
_entry.id   AF-J3IGC7-F1
#
_cell.length_a   1.000
_cell.length_b   1.000
_cell.length_c   1.000
_cell.angle_alpha   90.00
_cell.angle_beta   90.00
_cell.angle_gamma   90.00
#
_symmetry.space_group_name_H-M   'P 1'
#
loop_
_entity.id
_entity.type
_entity.pdbx_description
1 polymer ?
#
loop_
_entity_poly.entity_id
_entity_poly.type
_entity_poly.pdbx_seq_one_letter_code
_entity_poly.pdbx_strand_id
1 'polypeptide(L)'
;MTGVSFDKSFGLHRNHYDRLVHLSYGLLMAWPIREVLLRLTPLRGRWLFFMALNIILSTSAVYELVEWIGGAYLGDDTAKAFVGAQNDPWDSQKDMALAVAGAFVSLLLVSLRNTAENAGLPTACRKNRNQLG
;
A
#
# COMPACT_ATOMS: atom_id res chain seq x y z
N MET A 1 -14.49 22.03 36.86
CA MET A 1 -14.76 22.04 35.41
C MET A 1 -13.54 22.58 34.70
N THR A 2 -12.63 21.72 34.26
CA THR A 2 -11.73 22.01 33.14
C THR A 2 -11.78 20.76 32.27
N GLY A 3 -12.65 20.82 31.27
CA GLY A 3 -12.90 19.74 30.32
C GLY A 3 -11.64 19.44 29.55
N VAL A 4 -10.95 18.37 29.94
CA VAL A 4 -9.98 17.72 29.08
C VAL A 4 -10.82 17.00 28.02
N SER A 5 -11.17 17.72 26.96
CA SER A 5 -12.02 17.19 25.90
C SER A 5 -11.32 16.02 25.22
N PHE A 6 -12.10 14.99 24.90
CA PHE A 6 -11.72 13.81 24.12
C PHE A 6 -11.16 14.14 22.72
N ASP A 7 -11.11 15.42 22.33
CA ASP A 7 -10.69 15.90 21.00
C ASP A 7 -9.18 15.95 20.78
N LYS A 8 -8.34 15.94 21.83
CA LYS A 8 -6.92 15.59 21.64
C LYS A 8 -6.73 14.12 21.25
N SER A 9 -7.74 13.27 21.50
CA SER A 9 -7.73 11.86 21.13
C SER A 9 -8.21 11.60 19.71
N PHE A 10 -9.04 12.47 19.12
CA PHE A 10 -9.52 12.30 17.73
C PHE A 10 -8.45 12.52 16.67
N GLY A 11 -7.46 13.38 16.95
CA GLY A 11 -6.26 13.51 16.11
C GLY A 11 -5.46 12.20 16.08
N LEU A 12 -4.85 11.83 17.21
CA LEU A 12 -4.05 10.61 17.31
C LEU A 12 -4.77 9.38 16.72
N HIS A 13 -6.07 9.21 17.02
CA HIS A 13 -6.86 8.10 16.49
C HIS A 13 -6.98 8.12 14.96
N ARG A 14 -7.24 9.28 14.34
CA ARG A 14 -7.36 9.35 12.88
C ARG A 14 -6.03 9.10 12.18
N ASN A 15 -4.91 9.63 12.67
CA ASN A 15 -3.61 9.42 12.02
C ASN A 15 -3.20 7.93 12.14
N HIS A 16 -3.41 7.31 13.30
CA HIS A 16 -3.19 5.86 13.45
C HIS A 16 -4.12 5.02 12.56
N TYR A 17 -5.37 5.47 12.38
CA TYR A 17 -6.31 4.82 11.48
C TYR A 17 -5.86 4.93 10.02
N ASP A 18 -5.39 6.11 9.60
CA ASP A 18 -4.92 6.35 8.23
C ASP A 18 -3.72 5.45 7.90
N ARG A 19 -2.74 5.44 8.80
CA ARG A 19 -1.58 4.52 8.73
C ARG A 19 -1.98 3.06 8.60
N LEU A 20 -3.01 2.63 9.33
CA LEU A 20 -3.54 1.28 9.24
C LEU A 20 -4.21 1.03 7.88
N VAL A 21 -4.95 2.01 7.36
CA VAL A 21 -5.56 1.94 6.03
C VAL A 21 -4.48 1.83 4.96
N HIS A 22 -3.43 2.65 4.98
CA HIS A 22 -2.34 2.58 4.02
C HIS A 22 -1.58 1.25 4.09
N LEU A 23 -1.24 0.78 5.30
CA LEU A 23 -0.62 -0.53 5.49
C LEU A 23 -1.51 -1.65 4.93
N SER A 24 -2.80 -1.64 5.25
CA SER A 24 -3.78 -2.64 4.80
C SER A 24 -3.98 -2.58 3.29
N TYR A 25 -4.06 -1.38 2.72
CA TYR A 25 -4.12 -1.12 1.30
C TYR A 25 -2.96 -1.78 0.58
N GLY A 26 -1.73 -1.51 1.02
CA GLY A 26 -0.52 -2.15 0.51
C GLY A 26 -0.58 -3.67 0.58
N LEU A 27 -0.89 -4.20 1.77
CA LEU A 27 -0.93 -5.64 2.04
C LEU A 27 -1.93 -6.38 1.14
N LEU A 28 -3.14 -5.83 1.00
CA LEU A 28 -4.25 -6.47 0.32
C LEU A 28 -4.24 -6.24 -1.19
N MET A 29 -3.89 -5.03 -1.65
CA MET A 29 -3.96 -4.69 -3.08
C MET A 29 -2.75 -5.14 -3.89
N ALA A 30 -1.62 -5.42 -3.25
CA ALA A 30 -0.43 -5.90 -3.95
C ALA A 30 -0.67 -7.21 -4.72
N TRP A 31 -1.50 -8.12 -4.19
CA TRP A 31 -1.80 -9.39 -4.85
C TRP A 31 -2.67 -9.22 -6.11
N PRO A 32 -3.85 -8.57 -6.05
CA PRO A 32 -4.64 -8.26 -7.25
C PRO A 32 -3.84 -7.52 -8.32
N ILE A 33 -3.06 -6.50 -7.94
CA ILE A 33 -2.24 -5.73 -8.89
C ILE A 33 -1.19 -6.64 -9.55
N ARG A 34 -0.49 -7.46 -8.77
CA ARG A 34 0.47 -8.43 -9.30
C ARG A 34 -0.21 -9.38 -10.29
N GLU A 35 -1.40 -9.87 -9.99
CA GLU A 35 -2.13 -10.81 -10.85
C GLU A 35 -2.58 -10.16 -12.17
N VAL A 36 -3.08 -8.93 -12.10
CA VAL A 36 -3.43 -8.14 -13.29
C VAL A 36 -2.19 -7.92 -14.16
N LEU A 37 -1.07 -7.49 -13.57
CA LEU A 37 0.18 -7.31 -14.30
C LEU A 37 0.68 -8.62 -14.91
N LEU A 38 0.58 -9.74 -14.18
CA LEU A 38 1.00 -11.05 -14.66
C LEU A 38 0.18 -11.50 -15.88
N ARG A 39 -1.12 -11.21 -15.90
CA ARG A 39 -2.03 -11.62 -16.99
C ARG A 39 -1.99 -10.71 -18.20
N LEU A 40 -1.82 -9.40 -17.99
CA LEU A 40 -1.96 -8.40 -19.05
C LEU A 40 -0.63 -7.91 -19.60
N THR A 41 0.51 -8.29 -19.01
CA THR A 41 1.83 -7.79 -19.40
C THR A 41 2.86 -8.93 -19.50
N PRO A 42 3.98 -8.71 -20.22
CA PRO A 42 5.08 -9.67 -20.26
C PRO A 42 5.96 -9.66 -19.00
N LEU A 43 5.62 -8.89 -17.96
CA LEU A 43 6.43 -8.76 -16.75
C LEU A 43 6.48 -10.07 -15.96
N ARG A 44 7.70 -10.50 -15.57
CA ARG A 44 7.94 -11.69 -14.75
C ARG A 44 9.01 -11.44 -13.69
N GLY A 45 9.05 -12.31 -12.69
CA GLY A 45 10.07 -12.31 -11.64
C GLY A 45 10.24 -10.95 -10.95
N ARG A 46 11.49 -10.46 -10.90
CA ARG A 46 11.86 -9.21 -10.22
C ARG A 46 11.17 -7.97 -10.81
N TRP A 47 10.91 -7.96 -12.11
CA TRP A 47 10.25 -6.83 -12.79
C TRP A 47 8.78 -6.73 -12.44
N LEU A 48 8.09 -7.87 -12.36
CA LEU A 48 6.71 -7.91 -11.89
C LEU A 48 6.60 -7.42 -10.44
N PHE A 49 7.52 -7.86 -9.57
CA PHE A 49 7.59 -7.42 -8.18
C PHE A 49 7.80 -5.91 -8.08
N PHE A 50 8.79 -5.38 -8.81
CA PHE A 50 9.11 -3.96 -8.83
C PHE A 50 7.93 -3.12 -9.35
N MET A 51 7.29 -3.55 -10.44
CA MET A 51 6.18 -2.79 -11.02
C MET A 51 4.94 -2.80 -10.10
N ALA A 52 4.64 -3.93 -9.46
CA ALA A 52 3.54 -3.99 -8.49
C ALA A 52 3.76 -3.01 -7.31
N LEU A 53 4.99 -2.92 -6.79
CA LEU A 53 5.34 -1.93 -5.75
C LEU A 53 5.18 -0.49 -6.24
N ASN A 54 5.60 -0.19 -7.48
CA ASN A 54 5.47 1.15 -8.03
C ASN A 54 4.02 1.57 -8.22
N ILE A 55 3.13 0.66 -8.61
CA ILE A 55 1.70 0.97 -8.74
C ILE A 55 1.09 1.26 -7.36
N ILE A 56 1.43 0.48 -6.33
CA ILE A 56 0.97 0.76 -4.96
C ILE A 56 1.48 2.13 -4.49
N LEU A 57 2.77 2.42 -4.69
CA LEU A 57 3.36 3.70 -4.31
C LEU A 57 2.69 4.87 -5.05
N SER A 58 2.52 4.75 -6.37
CA SER A 58 1.98 5.83 -7.18
C SER A 58 0.51 6.12 -6.88
N THR A 59 -0.29 5.08 -6.67
CA THR A 59 -1.71 5.24 -6.31
C THR A 59 -1.88 5.73 -4.87
N SER A 60 -1.02 5.31 -3.94
CA SER A 60 -0.94 5.91 -2.59
C SER A 60 -0.56 7.39 -2.68
N ALA A 61 0.42 7.76 -3.51
CA ALA A 61 0.80 9.16 -3.71
C ALA A 61 -0.32 10.00 -4.32
N VAL A 62 -1.09 9.43 -5.26
CA VAL A 62 -2.26 10.10 -5.82
C VAL A 62 -3.32 10.35 -4.75
N TYR A 63 -3.55 9.39 -3.84
CA TYR A 63 -4.47 9.58 -2.71
C TYR A 63 -4.04 10.76 -1.83
N GLU A 64 -2.77 10.80 -1.42
CA GLU A 64 -2.20 11.91 -0.63
C GLU A 64 -2.31 13.27 -1.33
N LEU A 65 -2.07 13.30 -2.64
CA LEU A 65 -2.21 14.53 -3.42
C LEU A 65 -3.67 15.01 -3.45
N VAL A 66 -4.64 14.09 -3.53
CA VAL A 66 -6.06 14.43 -3.47
C VAL A 66 -6.44 14.96 -2.09
N GLU A 67 -5.93 14.36 -1.01
CA GLU A 67 -6.14 14.87 0.35
C GLU A 67 -5.50 16.24 0.55
N TRP A 68 -4.29 16.46 0.04
CA TRP A 68 -3.62 17.75 0.07
C TRP A 68 -4.42 18.83 -0.66
N ILE A 69 -4.91 18.54 -1.88
CA ILE A 69 -5.77 19.45 -2.65
C ILE A 69 -7.08 19.72 -1.89
N GLY A 70 -7.72 18.68 -1.37
CA GLY A 70 -8.95 18.82 -0.58
C GLY A 70 -8.73 19.71 0.64
N GLY A 71 -7.63 19.52 1.36
CA GLY A 71 -7.25 20.34 2.50
C GLY A 71 -6.92 21.80 2.18
N ALA A 72 -6.27 22.03 1.05
CA ALA A 72 -5.85 23.37 0.65
C ALA A 72 -6.99 24.22 0.05
N TYR A 73 -8.00 23.57 -0.58
CA TYR A 73 -8.99 24.26 -1.40
C TYR A 73 -10.45 24.06 -0.97
N LEU A 74 -10.77 23.12 -0.08
CA LEU A 74 -12.11 23.00 0.52
C LEU A 74 -12.18 23.86 1.79
N GLY A 75 -13.33 24.49 2.07
CA GLY A 75 -13.47 25.45 3.19
C GLY A 75 -13.16 24.87 4.58
N ASP A 76 -12.99 25.77 5.57
CA ASP A 76 -12.40 25.49 6.90
C ASP A 76 -12.93 24.25 7.65
N ASP A 77 -14.24 23.98 7.59
CA ASP A 77 -14.83 22.82 8.28
C ASP A 77 -14.60 21.49 7.54
N THR A 78 -14.53 21.55 6.20
CA THR A 78 -14.29 20.37 5.34
C THR A 78 -12.79 20.06 5.24
N ALA A 79 -11.93 21.08 5.21
CA ALA A 79 -10.47 20.93 5.18
C ALA A 79 -9.93 20.16 6.39
N LYS A 80 -10.41 20.48 7.61
CA LYS A 80 -10.01 19.77 8.84
C LYS A 80 -10.47 18.31 8.86
N ALA A 81 -11.56 17.99 8.16
CA ALA A 81 -12.05 16.64 8.00
C ALA A 81 -11.38 15.88 6.84
N PHE A 82 -10.66 16.56 5.95
CA PHE A 82 -9.96 15.93 4.83
C PHE A 82 -8.46 15.74 5.10
N VAL A 83 -7.83 16.63 5.85
CA VAL A 83 -6.38 16.58 6.08
C VAL A 83 -6.05 15.61 7.23
N GLY A 84 -5.50 14.44 6.88
CA GLY A 84 -4.92 13.48 7.83
C GLY A 84 -3.70 14.01 8.59
N ALA A 85 -2.98 14.98 7.99
CA ALA A 85 -1.67 15.45 8.42
C ALA A 85 -1.57 15.91 9.88
N GLN A 86 -2.62 16.46 10.50
CA GLN A 86 -2.64 16.81 11.95
C GLN A 86 -1.37 17.48 12.52
N ASN A 87 -0.77 18.41 11.77
CA ASN A 87 0.50 19.08 12.09
C ASN A 87 1.78 18.22 11.97
N ASP A 88 1.70 17.05 11.36
CA ASP A 88 2.83 16.22 10.91
C ASP A 88 3.11 16.52 9.43
N PRO A 89 4.19 17.27 9.09
CA PRO A 89 4.52 17.55 7.69
C PRO A 89 5.01 16.32 6.92
N TRP A 90 5.26 15.20 7.61
CA TRP A 90 5.74 13.95 7.02
C TRP A 90 4.65 12.88 6.94
N ASP A 91 3.39 13.22 7.19
CA ASP A 91 2.29 12.26 7.28
C ASP A 91 2.16 11.46 5.98
N SER A 92 1.94 12.16 4.87
CA SER A 92 1.86 11.56 3.53
C SER A 92 3.06 10.67 3.19
N GLN A 93 4.28 11.06 3.56
CA GLN A 93 5.47 10.23 3.32
C GLN A 93 5.46 8.95 4.16
N LYS A 94 4.99 9.01 5.40
CA LYS A 94 4.85 7.84 6.27
C LYS A 94 3.73 6.92 5.78
N ASP A 95 2.63 7.47 5.31
CA ASP A 95 1.49 6.72 4.79
C ASP A 95 1.84 6.01 3.48
N MET A 96 2.47 6.71 2.55
CA MET A 96 3.06 6.09 1.35
C MET A 96 4.08 5.00 1.70
N ALA A 97 4.95 5.22 2.69
CA ALA A 97 5.93 4.22 3.13
C ALA A 97 5.26 2.98 3.73
N LEU A 98 4.19 3.14 4.51
CA LEU A 98 3.42 2.03 5.07
C LEU A 98 2.68 1.25 3.98
N ALA A 99 2.13 1.91 2.98
CA ALA A 99 1.55 1.25 1.81
C ALA A 99 2.59 0.39 1.07
N VAL A 100 3.79 0.93 0.83
CA VAL A 100 4.88 0.16 0.22
C VAL A 100 5.33 -1.00 1.11
N ALA A 101 5.44 -0.80 2.43
CA ALA A 101 5.82 -1.85 3.37
C ALA A 101 4.81 -3.01 3.39
N GLY A 102 3.52 -2.71 3.45
CA GLY A 102 2.45 -3.72 3.36
C GLY A 102 2.52 -4.51 2.06
N ALA A 103 2.69 -3.82 0.92
CA ALA A 103 2.83 -4.46 -0.38
C ALA A 103 4.10 -5.32 -0.47
N PHE A 104 5.22 -4.86 0.07
CA PHE A 104 6.47 -5.60 0.09
C PHE A 104 6.33 -6.93 0.86
N VAL A 105 5.70 -6.91 2.04
CA VAL A 105 5.41 -8.12 2.82
C VAL A 105 4.54 -9.08 2.03
N SER A 106 3.45 -8.60 1.42
CA SER A 106 2.53 -9.41 0.62
C SER A 106 3.26 -10.12 -0.54
N LEU A 107 4.00 -9.36 -1.34
CA LEU A 107 4.74 -9.88 -2.49
C LEU A 107 5.91 -10.79 -2.09
N LEU A 108 6.54 -10.53 -0.95
CA LEU A 108 7.60 -11.38 -0.42
C LEU A 108 7.05 -12.74 -0.02
N LEU A 109 5.95 -12.79 0.74
CA LEU A 109 5.29 -14.04 1.13
C LEU A 109 4.90 -14.88 -0.08
N VAL A 110 4.36 -14.25 -1.12
CA VAL A 110 4.06 -14.89 -2.41
C VAL A 110 5.31 -15.47 -3.06
N SER A 111 6.40 -14.70 -3.09
CA SER A 111 7.65 -15.11 -3.72
C SER A 111 8.29 -16.29 -2.97
N LEU A 112 8.24 -16.28 -1.64
CA LEU A 112 8.72 -17.35 -0.79
C LEU A 112 7.89 -18.62 -0.98
N ARG A 113 6.55 -18.51 -0.98
CA ARG A 113 5.64 -19.63 -1.27
C ARG A 113 5.96 -20.25 -2.63
N ASN A 114 6.05 -19.44 -3.67
CA ASN A 114 6.38 -19.92 -5.02
C ASN A 114 7.74 -20.63 -5.05
N THR A 115 8.72 -20.15 -4.29
CA THR A 115 10.05 -20.77 -4.21
C THR A 115 9.99 -22.13 -3.51
N ALA A 116 9.29 -22.22 -2.38
CA ALA A 116 9.08 -23.47 -1.66
C ALA A 116 8.35 -24.52 -2.52
N GLU A 117 7.28 -24.11 -3.20
CA GLU A 117 6.56 -24.98 -4.14
C GLU A 117 7.41 -25.40 -5.35
N ASN A 118 8.38 -24.60 -5.76
CA ASN A 118 9.34 -24.94 -6.83
C ASN A 118 10.44 -25.89 -6.37
N ALA A 119 10.82 -25.85 -5.10
CA ALA A 119 11.84 -26.74 -4.54
C ALA A 119 11.35 -28.19 -4.43
N GLY A 120 10.05 -28.42 -4.22
CA GLY A 120 9.45 -29.75 -4.11
C GLY A 120 9.14 -30.46 -5.45
N LEU A 121 9.31 -29.78 -6.60
CA LEU A 121 8.98 -30.36 -7.91
C LEU A 121 10.20 -30.97 -8.63
N PRO A 122 10.03 -32.11 -9.33
CA PRO A 122 11.04 -32.63 -10.26
C PRO A 122 11.38 -31.59 -11.35
N THR A 123 12.63 -31.60 -11.83
CA THR A 123 13.17 -30.60 -12.77
C THR A 123 12.32 -30.40 -14.04
N ALA A 124 11.74 -31.48 -14.57
CA ALA A 124 10.85 -31.43 -15.73
C ALA A 124 9.53 -30.69 -15.45
N CYS A 125 8.93 -30.88 -14.27
CA CYS A 125 7.68 -30.25 -13.87
C CYS A 125 7.87 -28.76 -13.56
N ARG A 126 9.01 -28.39 -12.95
CA ARG A 126 9.40 -27.00 -12.69
C ARG A 126 9.57 -26.18 -13.98
N LYS A 127 10.20 -26.76 -15.01
CA LYS A 127 10.41 -26.08 -16.30
C LYS A 127 9.09 -25.77 -17.01
N ASN A 128 8.13 -26.70 -16.97
CA ASN A 128 6.81 -26.52 -17.59
C ASN A 128 5.98 -25.43 -16.86
N ARG A 129 6.00 -25.40 -15.52
CA ARG A 129 5.29 -24.39 -14.74
C ARG A 129 5.79 -22.96 -14.99
N ASN A 130 7.09 -22.77 -15.13
CA ASN A 130 7.68 -21.46 -15.42
C ASN A 130 7.39 -20.94 -16.84
N GLN A 131 6.89 -21.78 -17.75
CA GLN A 131 6.47 -21.36 -19.10
C GLN A 131 4.96 -21.04 -19.17
N LEU A 132 4.17 -21.55 -18.24
CA LEU A 132 2.73 -21.28 -18.11
C LEU A 132 2.43 -20.09 -17.18
N GLY A 133 3.40 -19.73 -16.33
CA GLY A 133 3.35 -18.65 -15.36
C GLY A 133 4.20 -17.46 -15.74
#